data_AF-A0A4Q4CI40-F1
#
_entry.id   AF-A0A4Q4CI40-F1
#
_cell.length_a   1.000
_cell.length_b   1.000
_cell.length_c   1.000
_cell.angle_alpha   90.00
_cell.angle_beta   90.00
_cell.angle_gamma   90.00
#
_symmetry.space_group_name_H-M   'P 1'
#
loop_
_entity.id
_entity.type
_entity.pdbx_description
1 polymer ?
#
loop_
_entity_poly.entity_id
_entity_poly.type
_entity_poly.pdbx_seq_one_letter_code
_entity_poly.pdbx_strand_id
1 'polypeptide(L)'
;PQALAWALIGLALVIGYSYRDQIQGVGGRVLGELRPGSAVSGPGGGVTITRRSDGDFRVEAEVNGRVQPFLFDTGASSVVLTAENAAALGLTPAAADFTARVSTANGIAYAAPIQLDSLRIGTITERRVNAMVARPGSLAGNLLGQTFLTRLSAYEVRGDRLILSPP
;
A
#
# COMPACT_ATOMS: atom_id res chain seq x y z
N PRO A 1 -22.49 -33.53 39.07
CA PRO A 1 -22.36 -32.07 38.82
C PRO A 1 -20.95 -31.60 38.41
N GLN A 2 -19.90 -32.00 39.14
CA GLN A 2 -18.51 -31.55 38.90
C GLN A 2 -17.86 -32.04 37.59
N ALA A 3 -18.15 -33.27 37.15
CA ALA A 3 -17.63 -33.81 35.89
C ALA A 3 -18.14 -33.05 34.66
N LEU A 4 -19.37 -32.51 34.74
CA LEU A 4 -19.97 -31.71 33.67
C LEU A 4 -19.25 -30.36 33.52
N ALA A 5 -18.85 -29.75 34.64
CA ALA A 5 -18.10 -28.50 34.63
C ALA A 5 -16.72 -28.68 33.98
N TRP A 6 -16.00 -29.75 34.32
CA TRP A 6 -14.72 -30.07 33.70
C TRP A 6 -14.84 -30.42 32.20
N ALA A 7 -15.90 -31.11 31.81
CA ALA A 7 -16.18 -31.40 30.40
C ALA A 7 -16.46 -30.13 29.59
N LEU A 8 -17.20 -29.17 30.15
CA LEU A 8 -17.46 -27.87 29.52
C LEU A 8 -16.19 -27.02 29.40
N ILE A 9 -15.34 -27.01 30.43
CA ILE A 9 -14.04 -26.33 30.39
C ILE A 9 -13.13 -26.96 29.33
N GLY A 10 -13.05 -28.29 29.28
CA GLY A 10 -12.28 -29.00 28.26
C GLY A 10 -12.78 -28.69 26.85
N LEU A 11 -14.11 -28.67 26.65
CA LEU A 11 -14.71 -28.31 25.37
C LEU A 11 -14.41 -26.85 24.98
N ALA A 12 -14.52 -25.92 25.92
CA ALA A 12 -14.18 -24.51 25.69
C ALA A 12 -12.69 -24.32 25.33
N LEU A 13 -11.79 -25.08 25.97
CA LEU A 13 -10.36 -25.07 25.65
C LEU A 13 -10.06 -25.70 24.29
N VAL A 14 -10.74 -26.79 23.92
CA VAL A 14 -10.60 -27.42 22.59
C VAL A 14 -11.12 -26.49 21.50
N ILE A 15 -12.26 -25.83 21.72
CA ILE A 15 -12.77 -24.79 20.81
C ILE A 15 -11.76 -23.64 20.72
N GLY A 16 -11.31 -23.10 21.85
CA GLY A 16 -10.31 -22.02 21.88
C GLY A 16 -9.00 -22.38 21.17
N TYR A 17 -8.52 -23.61 21.34
CA TYR A 17 -7.30 -24.12 20.70
C TYR A 17 -7.51 -24.37 19.20
N SER A 18 -8.67 -24.90 18.80
CA SER A 18 -9.03 -25.12 17.38
C SER A 18 -9.13 -23.78 16.61
N TYR A 19 -9.57 -22.72 17.28
CA TYR A 19 -9.67 -21.36 16.71
C TYR A 19 -8.45 -20.47 16.99
N ARG A 20 -7.36 -21.01 17.53
CA ARG A 20 -6.17 -20.22 17.92
C ARG A 20 -5.57 -19.42 16.76
N ASP A 21 -5.57 -19.99 15.56
CA ASP A 21 -4.97 -19.36 14.37
C ASP A 21 -5.90 -18.25 13.81
N GLN A 22 -7.20 -18.31 14.11
CA GLN A 22 -8.18 -17.30 13.72
C GLN A 22 -8.17 -16.09 14.68
N ILE A 23 -7.87 -16.31 15.97
CA ILE A 23 -7.79 -15.25 16.99
C ILE A 23 -6.56 -14.35 16.78
N GLN A 24 -5.44 -14.91 16.33
CA GLN A 24 -4.26 -14.10 15.95
C GLN A 24 -4.55 -13.15 14.78
N GLY A 25 -5.55 -13.46 13.95
CA GLY A 25 -6.01 -12.60 12.86
C GLY A 25 -6.96 -11.46 13.28
N VAL A 26 -7.51 -11.47 14.50
CA VAL A 26 -8.49 -10.47 14.98
C VAL A 26 -7.82 -9.34 15.78
N GLY A 27 -6.79 -9.64 16.57
CA GLY A 27 -6.08 -8.62 17.36
C GLY A 27 -5.43 -7.52 16.50
N GLY A 28 -4.91 -7.87 15.32
CA GLY A 28 -4.36 -6.89 14.38
C GLY A 28 -5.41 -6.00 13.69
N ARG A 29 -6.69 -6.40 13.67
CA ARG A 29 -7.78 -5.65 13.03
C ARG A 29 -8.29 -4.50 13.90
N VAL A 30 -8.35 -4.70 15.21
CA VAL A 30 -8.82 -3.67 16.16
C VAL A 30 -7.81 -2.54 16.33
N LEU A 31 -6.50 -2.82 16.24
CA LEU A 31 -5.49 -1.75 16.23
C LEU A 31 -5.42 -0.98 14.90
N GLY A 32 -5.76 -1.63 13.78
CA GLY A 32 -5.82 -1.00 12.45
C GLY A 32 -6.99 -0.04 12.27
N GLU A 33 -8.07 -0.20 13.04
CA GLU A 33 -9.23 0.70 13.05
C GLU A 33 -8.91 2.09 13.64
N LEU A 34 -7.83 2.21 14.44
CA LEU A 34 -7.44 3.49 15.04
C LEU A 34 -6.60 4.37 14.09
N ARG A 35 -6.14 3.83 12.94
CA ARG A 35 -5.45 4.57 11.87
C ARG A 35 -5.81 4.03 10.48
N PRO A 36 -6.88 4.56 9.85
CA PRO A 36 -7.24 4.23 8.47
C PRO A 36 -6.07 4.47 7.49
N GLY A 37 -5.72 3.47 6.68
CA GLY A 37 -4.62 3.53 5.71
C GLY A 37 -3.29 2.92 6.16
N SER A 38 -3.19 2.40 7.39
CA SER A 38 -2.01 1.67 7.85
C SER A 38 -1.94 0.27 7.22
N ALA A 39 -0.80 -0.04 6.59
CA ALA A 39 -0.52 -1.36 6.04
C ALA A 39 -0.34 -2.39 7.17
N VAL A 40 -1.16 -3.45 7.16
CA VAL A 40 -1.03 -4.58 8.07
C VAL A 40 -0.40 -5.75 7.32
N SER A 41 0.76 -6.22 7.77
CA SER A 41 1.39 -7.43 7.23
C SER A 41 0.63 -8.67 7.69
N GLY A 42 0.28 -9.54 6.73
CA GLY A 42 -0.39 -10.81 6.94
C GLY A 42 0.53 -12.02 6.73
N PRO A 43 -0.02 -13.24 6.88
CA PRO A 43 0.70 -14.48 6.60
C PRO A 43 1.29 -14.49 5.18
N GLY A 44 2.49 -15.06 5.03
CA GLY A 44 3.17 -15.13 3.72
C GLY A 44 3.74 -13.80 3.22
N GLY A 45 3.84 -12.76 4.07
CA GLY A 45 4.43 -11.47 3.71
C GLY A 45 3.51 -10.56 2.90
N GLY A 46 2.24 -10.96 2.70
CA GLY A 46 1.22 -10.12 2.09
C GLY A 46 0.93 -8.88 2.94
N VAL A 47 0.46 -7.82 2.29
CA VAL A 47 0.10 -6.56 2.94
C VAL A 47 -1.36 -6.27 2.68
N THR A 48 -2.12 -5.99 3.74
CA THR A 48 -3.51 -5.57 3.65
C THR A 48 -3.64 -4.10 4.06
N ILE A 49 -4.28 -3.31 3.21
CA ILE A 49 -4.62 -1.90 3.45
C ILE A 49 -6.14 -1.77 3.51
N THR A 50 -6.65 -1.12 4.55
CA THR A 50 -8.08 -0.81 4.68
C THR A 50 -8.39 0.52 3.97
N ARG A 51 -9.48 0.56 3.20
CA ARG A 51 -9.99 1.75 2.53
C ARG A 51 -10.25 2.86 3.55
N ARG A 52 -9.94 4.10 3.17
CA ARG A 52 -10.29 5.27 3.99
C ARG A 52 -11.75 5.67 3.80
N SER A 53 -12.27 6.48 4.72
CA SER A 53 -13.64 6.99 4.68
C SER A 53 -13.96 7.83 3.44
N ASP A 54 -12.95 8.35 2.75
CA ASP A 54 -13.10 9.11 1.50
C ASP A 54 -13.16 8.24 0.25
N GLY A 55 -13.19 6.91 0.40
CA GLY A 55 -13.44 5.98 -0.70
C GLY A 55 -12.19 5.48 -1.41
N ASP A 56 -11.03 6.09 -1.16
CA ASP A 56 -9.79 5.76 -1.83
C ASP A 56 -8.88 4.84 -0.99
N PHE A 57 -8.06 4.02 -1.68
CA PHE A 57 -6.99 3.28 -1.03
C PHE A 57 -5.73 4.14 -0.98
N ARG A 58 -5.46 4.72 0.19
CA ARG A 58 -4.17 5.36 0.47
C ARG A 58 -3.20 4.37 1.09
N VAL A 59 -2.01 4.28 0.49
CA VAL A 59 -0.93 3.39 0.88
C VAL A 59 0.22 4.24 1.39
N GLU A 60 0.68 3.99 2.61
CA GLU A 60 1.94 4.54 3.10
C GLU A 60 3.09 3.67 2.57
N ALA A 61 3.95 4.26 1.76
CA ALA A 61 5.13 3.61 1.21
C ALA A 61 6.40 4.34 1.66
N GLU A 62 7.44 3.59 1.98
CA GLU A 62 8.77 4.14 2.19
C GLU A 62 9.51 4.19 0.85
N VAL A 63 9.81 5.39 0.39
CA VAL A 63 10.57 5.66 -0.84
C VAL A 63 11.94 6.16 -0.45
N ASN A 64 12.99 5.46 -0.86
CA ASN A 64 14.38 5.80 -0.53
C ASN A 64 14.58 6.13 0.97
N GLY A 65 13.92 5.35 1.85
CA GLY A 65 14.01 5.52 3.31
C GLY A 65 13.11 6.60 3.92
N ARG A 66 12.23 7.25 3.14
CA ARG A 66 11.29 8.28 3.63
C ARG A 66 9.85 7.89 3.33
N VAL A 67 8.97 8.02 4.32
CA VAL A 67 7.55 7.68 4.17
C VAL A 67 6.84 8.71 3.29
N GLN A 68 6.10 8.23 2.30
CA GLN A 68 5.31 9.01 1.36
C GLN A 68 3.92 8.38 1.20
N PRO A 69 2.83 9.18 1.21
CA PRO A 69 1.50 8.68 0.94
C PRO A 69 1.31 8.50 -0.56
N PHE A 70 0.68 7.40 -0.96
CA PHE A 70 0.29 7.12 -2.33
C PHE A 70 -1.20 6.79 -2.43
N LEU A 71 -1.82 7.15 -3.53
CA LEU A 71 -3.10 6.62 -3.96
C LEU A 71 -2.86 5.36 -4.81
N PHE A 72 -3.52 4.26 -4.48
CA PHE A 72 -3.53 3.08 -5.34
C PHE A 72 -4.30 3.39 -6.63
N ASP A 73 -3.61 3.30 -7.78
CA ASP A 73 -4.19 3.67 -9.07
C ASP A 73 -3.76 2.67 -10.15
N THR A 74 -4.67 1.75 -10.50
CA THR A 74 -4.44 0.77 -11.58
C THR A 74 -4.43 1.40 -12.98
N GLY A 75 -4.96 2.62 -13.13
CA GLY A 75 -4.97 3.37 -14.38
C GLY A 75 -3.66 4.11 -14.65
N ALA A 76 -2.85 4.36 -13.62
CA ALA A 76 -1.53 4.96 -13.77
C ALA A 76 -0.51 3.93 -14.31
N SER A 77 0.07 4.19 -15.48
CA SER A 77 1.06 3.30 -16.11
C SER A 77 2.41 3.26 -15.38
N SER A 78 2.68 4.22 -14.50
CA SER A 78 3.90 4.34 -13.70
C SER A 78 3.57 4.78 -12.28
N VAL A 79 4.46 4.51 -11.34
CA VAL A 79 4.54 5.26 -10.08
C VAL A 79 4.79 6.72 -10.41
N VAL A 80 4.02 7.64 -9.82
CA VAL A 80 4.14 9.09 -10.04
C VAL A 80 4.23 9.79 -8.70
N LEU A 81 5.26 10.63 -8.53
CA LEU A 81 5.41 11.54 -7.40
C LEU A 81 4.93 12.94 -7.81
N THR A 82 4.34 13.67 -6.86
CA THR A 82 4.20 15.12 -7.04
C THR A 82 5.57 15.79 -6.96
N ALA A 83 5.71 16.98 -7.53
CA ALA A 83 6.98 17.72 -7.48
C ALA A 83 7.41 18.03 -6.03
N GLU A 84 6.44 18.30 -5.16
CA GLU A 84 6.65 18.62 -3.74
C GLU A 84 7.18 17.40 -2.99
N ASN A 85 6.59 16.23 -3.19
CA ASN A 85 7.03 14.98 -2.56
C ASN A 85 8.37 14.50 -3.13
N ALA A 86 8.60 14.66 -4.44
CA ALA A 86 9.89 14.37 -5.06
C ALA A 86 11.00 15.26 -4.45
N ALA A 87 10.74 16.57 -4.28
CA ALA A 87 11.68 17.47 -3.62
C ALA A 87 11.95 17.07 -2.15
N ALA A 88 10.91 16.60 -1.43
CA ALA A 88 11.08 16.06 -0.08
C ALA A 88 11.92 14.77 -0.02
N LEU A 89 12.15 14.11 -1.16
CA LEU A 89 13.07 12.98 -1.32
C LEU A 89 14.45 13.39 -1.84
N GLY A 90 14.67 14.68 -2.12
CA GLY A 90 15.88 15.18 -2.79
C GLY A 90 15.90 14.93 -4.30
N LEU A 91 14.75 14.58 -4.89
CA LEU A 91 14.58 14.35 -6.32
C LEU A 91 14.03 15.62 -6.97
N THR A 92 14.91 16.43 -7.57
CA THR A 92 14.54 17.71 -8.20
C THR A 92 14.95 17.72 -9.69
N PRO A 93 14.11 17.17 -10.58
CA PRO A 93 14.36 17.24 -12.02
C PRO A 93 14.44 18.67 -12.53
N ALA A 94 15.27 18.92 -13.53
CA ALA A 94 15.32 20.22 -14.18
C ALA A 94 14.04 20.47 -14.99
N ALA A 95 13.70 21.73 -15.24
CA ALA A 95 12.53 22.08 -16.04
C ALA A 95 12.54 21.46 -17.45
N ALA A 96 13.74 21.21 -18.00
CA ALA A 96 13.94 20.57 -19.30
C ALA A 96 13.64 19.06 -19.29
N ASP A 97 13.63 18.40 -18.12
CA ASP A 97 13.45 16.95 -18.02
C ASP A 97 11.98 16.51 -18.13
N PHE A 98 11.03 17.45 -18.00
CA PHE A 98 9.58 17.22 -18.08
C PHE A 98 9.12 17.00 -19.54
N THR A 99 9.61 15.93 -20.14
CA THR A 99 9.43 15.59 -21.56
C THR A 99 8.44 14.44 -21.77
N ALA A 100 8.22 13.59 -20.76
CA ALA A 100 7.34 12.43 -20.88
C ALA A 100 5.88 12.87 -20.79
N ARG A 101 5.06 12.43 -21.76
CA ARG A 101 3.61 12.70 -21.77
C ARG A 101 2.89 11.64 -20.94
N VAL A 102 2.05 12.08 -20.00
CA VAL A 102 1.20 11.23 -19.17
C VAL A 102 -0.25 11.58 -19.44
N SER A 103 -1.07 10.58 -19.76
CA SER A 103 -2.51 10.77 -19.90
C SER A 103 -3.14 10.85 -18.52
N THR A 104 -3.91 11.91 -18.27
CA THR A 104 -4.62 12.14 -17.02
C THR A 104 -6.09 12.43 -17.30
N ALA A 105 -6.93 12.39 -16.26
CA ALA A 105 -8.35 12.76 -16.38
C ALA A 105 -8.55 14.20 -16.89
N ASN A 106 -7.58 15.10 -16.67
CA ASN A 106 -7.62 16.49 -17.12
C ASN A 106 -6.94 16.71 -18.49
N GLY A 107 -6.61 15.63 -19.22
CA GLY A 107 -5.87 15.67 -20.48
C GLY A 107 -4.41 15.26 -20.34
N ILE A 108 -3.55 15.75 -21.24
CA ILE A 108 -2.15 15.35 -21.28
C ILE A 108 -1.31 16.22 -20.36
N ALA A 109 -0.65 15.61 -19.38
CA ALA A 109 0.34 16.24 -18.53
C ALA A 109 1.76 15.87 -18.96
N TYR A 110 2.74 16.65 -18.51
CA TYR A 110 4.16 16.34 -18.69
C TYR A 110 4.78 15.93 -17.35
N ALA A 111 5.66 14.94 -17.40
CA ALA A 111 6.37 14.42 -16.25
C ALA A 111 7.86 14.18 -16.58
N ALA A 112 8.70 14.21 -15.56
CA ALA A 112 10.12 13.91 -15.65
C ALA A 112 10.37 12.46 -15.23
N PRO A 113 10.93 11.59 -16.08
CA PRO A 113 11.29 10.23 -15.71
C PRO A 113 12.38 10.22 -14.63
N ILE A 114 12.20 9.36 -13.62
CA ILE A 114 13.18 9.14 -12.55
C ILE A 114 13.24 7.64 -12.21
N GLN A 115 14.24 7.24 -11.43
CA GLN A 115 14.31 5.91 -10.85
C GLN A 115 14.40 6.02 -9.33
N LEU A 116 13.54 5.27 -8.63
CA LEU A 116 13.58 5.14 -7.18
C LEU A 116 14.50 3.97 -6.82
N ASP A 117 15.42 4.18 -5.88
CA ASP A 117 16.33 3.13 -5.42
C ASP A 117 15.55 2.01 -4.73
N SER A 118 14.56 2.40 -3.92
CA SER A 118 13.66 1.48 -3.24
C SER A 118 12.27 2.07 -3.04
N LEU A 119 11.26 1.21 -3.13
CA LEU A 119 9.88 1.47 -2.76
C LEU A 119 9.39 0.30 -1.92
N ARG A 120 9.09 0.56 -0.64
CA ARG A 120 8.68 -0.45 0.33
C ARG A 120 7.28 -0.16 0.87
N ILE A 121 6.42 -1.17 0.85
CA ILE A 121 5.07 -1.13 1.44
C ILE A 121 4.97 -2.30 2.39
N GLY A 122 4.87 -2.03 3.70
CA GLY A 122 4.92 -3.06 4.73
C GLY A 122 6.17 -3.95 4.58
N THR A 123 5.94 -5.23 4.30
CA THR A 123 6.95 -6.28 4.08
C THR A 123 7.45 -6.38 2.63
N ILE A 124 6.78 -5.75 1.67
CA ILE A 124 7.11 -5.81 0.24
C ILE A 124 8.12 -4.71 -0.08
N THR A 125 9.28 -5.07 -0.65
CA THR A 125 10.32 -4.10 -1.04
C THR A 125 10.73 -4.31 -2.47
N GLU A 126 10.46 -3.32 -3.32
CA GLU A 126 10.92 -3.28 -4.70
C GLU A 126 12.09 -2.33 -4.86
N ARG A 127 13.06 -2.70 -5.71
CA ARG A 127 14.26 -1.91 -5.99
C ARG A 127 14.29 -1.44 -7.43
N ARG A 128 14.95 -0.30 -7.69
CA ARG A 128 15.08 0.28 -9.04
C ARG A 128 13.72 0.39 -9.72
N VAL A 129 12.78 1.06 -9.06
CA VAL A 129 11.41 1.25 -9.55
C VAL A 129 11.39 2.46 -10.47
N ASN A 130 11.00 2.25 -11.73
CA ASN A 130 10.80 3.36 -12.65
C ASN A 130 9.61 4.19 -12.17
N ALA A 131 9.82 5.49 -12.06
CA ALA A 131 8.81 6.44 -11.61
C ALA A 131 8.87 7.71 -12.44
N MET A 132 7.93 8.62 -12.17
CA MET A 132 7.89 9.93 -12.79
C MET A 132 7.64 11.01 -11.75
N VAL A 133 8.16 12.21 -11.98
CA VAL A 133 7.79 13.41 -11.22
C VAL A 133 6.83 14.23 -12.07
N ALA A 134 5.63 14.44 -11.56
CA ALA A 134 4.63 15.30 -12.19
C ALA A 134 5.05 16.76 -12.15
N ARG A 135 4.64 17.56 -13.15
CA ARG A 135 4.86 19.01 -13.12
C ARG A 135 4.18 19.62 -11.87
N PRO A 136 4.77 20.64 -11.23
CA PRO A 136 4.14 21.30 -10.08
C PRO A 136 2.69 21.68 -10.36
N GLY A 137 1.79 21.32 -9.43
CA GLY A 137 0.35 21.59 -9.54
C GLY A 137 -0.44 20.71 -10.51
N SER A 138 0.19 19.77 -11.25
CA SER A 138 -0.55 18.90 -12.20
C SER A 138 -1.16 17.66 -11.54
N LEU A 139 -0.83 17.37 -10.29
CA LEU A 139 -1.24 16.18 -9.57
C LEU A 139 -1.43 16.49 -8.08
N ALA A 140 -2.55 16.04 -7.49
CA ALA A 140 -2.89 16.35 -6.09
C ALA A 140 -2.17 15.47 -5.05
N GLY A 141 -1.66 14.31 -5.45
CA GLY A 141 -0.96 13.36 -4.56
C GLY A 141 -0.26 12.26 -5.35
N ASN A 142 0.65 11.52 -4.71
CA ASN A 142 1.41 10.49 -5.42
C ASN A 142 0.49 9.33 -5.87
N LEU A 143 0.84 8.69 -6.99
CA LEU A 143 0.11 7.55 -7.56
C LEU A 143 0.98 6.30 -7.54
N LEU A 144 0.43 5.20 -7.03
CA LEU A 144 1.05 3.87 -7.05
C LEU A 144 0.54 3.12 -8.27
N GLY A 145 1.28 3.23 -9.37
CA GLY A 145 0.90 2.67 -10.68
C GLY A 145 1.62 1.39 -11.08
N GLN A 146 1.45 1.02 -12.34
CA GLN A 146 1.81 -0.28 -12.90
C GLN A 146 3.31 -0.63 -12.84
N THR A 147 4.23 0.33 -12.83
CA THR A 147 5.68 0.03 -12.69
C THR A 147 6.05 -0.58 -11.34
N PHE A 148 5.18 -0.46 -10.34
CA PHE A 148 5.24 -1.22 -9.09
C PHE A 148 4.26 -2.39 -9.08
N LEU A 149 2.99 -2.17 -9.46
CA LEU A 149 1.93 -3.18 -9.31
C LEU A 149 2.18 -4.47 -10.09
N THR A 150 2.78 -4.38 -11.28
CA THR A 150 3.11 -5.55 -12.11
C THR A 150 4.27 -6.40 -11.59
N ARG A 151 4.98 -5.91 -10.56
CA ARG A 151 6.06 -6.64 -9.89
C ARG A 151 5.56 -7.53 -8.76
N LEU A 152 4.32 -7.30 -8.31
CA LEU A 152 3.67 -8.13 -7.30
C LEU A 152 3.22 -9.45 -7.93
N SER A 153 3.17 -10.53 -7.15
CA SER A 153 2.56 -11.78 -7.62
C SER A 153 1.04 -11.63 -7.82
N ALA A 154 0.40 -10.80 -6.97
CA ALA A 154 -1.00 -10.43 -7.09
C ALA A 154 -1.29 -9.12 -6.34
N TYR A 155 -2.34 -8.42 -6.78
CA TYR A 155 -3.03 -7.41 -5.99
C TYR A 155 -4.53 -7.61 -6.12
N GLU A 156 -5.29 -7.40 -5.05
CA GLU A 156 -6.72 -7.66 -5.04
C GLU A 156 -7.48 -6.63 -4.20
N VAL A 157 -8.60 -6.16 -4.73
CA VAL A 157 -9.56 -5.34 -3.99
C VAL A 157 -10.74 -6.22 -3.57
N ARG A 158 -10.88 -6.46 -2.27
CA ARG A 158 -12.01 -7.19 -1.66
C ARG A 158 -12.78 -6.26 -0.71
N GLY A 159 -13.89 -5.69 -1.20
CA GLY A 159 -14.67 -4.70 -0.45
C GLY A 159 -13.82 -3.48 -0.08
N ASP A 160 -13.61 -3.29 1.22
CA ASP A 160 -12.80 -2.20 1.78
C ASP A 160 -11.36 -2.60 2.07
N ARG A 161 -10.87 -3.69 1.46
CA ARG A 161 -9.49 -4.15 1.63
C ARG A 161 -8.77 -4.21 0.29
N LEU A 162 -7.58 -3.63 0.25
CA LEU A 162 -6.58 -3.84 -0.77
C LEU A 162 -5.56 -4.84 -0.22
N ILE A 163 -5.36 -5.94 -0.91
CA ILE A 163 -4.42 -7.00 -0.56
C ILE A 163 -3.31 -6.98 -1.61
N LEU A 164 -2.07 -6.84 -1.17
CA LEU A 164 -0.86 -6.88 -2.00
C LEU A 164 -0.06 -8.13 -1.63
N SER A 165 0.31 -8.92 -2.62
CA SER A 165 1.09 -10.14 -2.42
C SER A 165 2.54 -9.92 -2.88
N PRO A 166 3.54 -10.31 -2.08
CA PRO A 166 4.95 -10.24 -2.50
C PRO A 166 5.19 -11.12 -3.74
N PRO A 167 6.19 -10.80 -4.57
CA PRO A 167 6.60 -11.65 -5.69
C PRO A 167 7.05 -13.06 -5.26
#